data_AF-A0A956SBG3-F1
#
_entry.id   AF-A0A956SBG3-F1
#
_cell.length_a   1.000
_cell.length_b   1.000
_cell.length_c   1.000
_cell.angle_alpha   90.00
_cell.angle_beta   90.00
_cell.angle_gamma   90.00
#
_symmetry.space_group_name_H-M   'P 1'
#
loop_
_entity.id
_entity.type
_entity.pdbx_description
1 polymer ?
#
loop_
_entity_poly.entity_id
_entity_poly.type
_entity_poly.pdbx_seq_one_letter_code
_entity_poly.pdbx_strand_id
1 'polypeptide(L)'
;TTVHATYEANEGRLAFIDRLRELGFERPRVKFIPPFRIGREARRSGGYAPDAVLADGDLLPGEEEVLLCGSSRTVTARGVFPCPILIEEPGARLGSAWEDGARPIRLSHPACVTCHVEGFSCRT
;
A
#
# COMPACT_ATOMS: atom_id res chain seq x y z
N THR A 1 2.35 9.92 18.62
CA THR A 1 3.50 9.12 19.06
C THR A 1 4.69 9.41 18.17
N THR A 2 5.68 10.10 18.74
CA THR A 2 6.91 10.63 18.12
C THR A 2 8.03 9.58 18.06
N VAL A 3 7.70 8.29 18.28
CA VAL A 3 8.66 7.25 18.66
C VAL A 3 9.50 6.74 17.48
N HIS A 4 9.21 7.16 16.24
CA HIS A 4 9.87 6.60 15.05
C HIS A 4 10.30 7.62 14.00
N ALA A 5 10.24 8.93 14.27
CA ALA A 5 10.66 9.94 13.29
C ALA A 5 12.14 9.76 12.87
N THR A 6 12.97 9.23 13.76
CA THR A 6 14.38 8.90 13.49
C THR A 6 14.57 7.76 12.49
N TYR A 7 13.60 6.83 12.36
CA TYR A 7 13.68 5.67 11.46
C TYR A 7 13.25 5.98 10.02
N GLU A 8 12.70 7.16 9.76
CA GLU A 8 12.41 7.60 8.39
C GLU A 8 13.69 7.93 7.63
N ALA A 9 14.70 8.45 8.33
CA ALA A 9 16.03 8.71 7.78
C ALA A 9 16.86 7.42 7.61
N ASN A 10 17.78 7.44 6.65
CA ASN A 10 18.67 6.31 6.35
C ASN A 10 19.43 5.82 7.60
N GLU A 11 19.87 6.75 8.46
CA GLU A 11 20.60 6.43 9.70
C GLU A 11 19.76 5.59 10.65
N GLY A 12 18.49 5.93 10.86
CA GLY A 12 17.61 5.14 11.70
C GLY A 12 17.32 3.77 11.10
N ARG A 13 17.10 3.68 9.78
CA ARG A 13 16.91 2.37 9.12
C ARG A 13 18.09 1.44 9.33
N LEU A 14 19.31 1.96 9.25
CA LEU A 14 20.54 1.20 9.55
C LEU A 14 20.58 0.76 11.02
N ALA A 15 20.32 1.68 11.96
CA ALA A 15 20.28 1.35 13.38
C ALA A 15 19.23 0.26 13.71
N PHE A 16 18.08 0.26 13.02
CA PHE A 16 17.08 -0.80 13.15
C PHE A 16 17.59 -2.15 12.63
N ILE A 17 18.26 -2.17 11.47
CA ILE A 17 18.86 -3.40 10.92
C ILE A 17 19.94 -3.95 11.86
N ASP A 18 20.80 -3.10 12.41
CA ASP A 18 21.82 -3.52 13.37
C ASP A 18 21.19 -4.09 14.64
N ARG A 19 20.11 -3.46 15.12
CA ARG A 19 19.36 -4.01 16.25
C ARG A 19 18.78 -5.40 15.95
N LEU A 20 18.33 -5.65 14.72
CA LEU A 20 17.87 -6.98 14.34
C LEU A 20 19.02 -8.00 14.32
N ARG A 21 20.23 -7.61 13.88
CA ARG A 21 21.40 -8.48 13.92
C ARG A 21 21.78 -8.86 15.35
N GLU A 22 21.76 -7.90 16.28
CA GLU A 22 22.00 -8.14 17.71
C GLU A 22 20.99 -9.12 18.33
N LEU A 23 19.75 -9.15 17.81
CA LEU A 23 18.71 -10.10 18.22
C LEU A 23 18.86 -11.49 17.57
N GLY A 24 19.89 -11.71 16.76
CA GLY A 24 20.18 -13.00 16.14
C GLY A 24 19.64 -13.17 14.72
N PHE A 25 19.08 -12.13 14.08
CA PHE A 25 18.70 -12.20 12.68
C PHE A 25 19.95 -12.05 11.79
N GLU A 26 20.51 -13.18 11.32
CA GLU A 26 21.75 -13.19 10.52
C GLU A 26 21.65 -12.39 9.21
N ARG A 27 20.49 -12.42 8.55
CA ARG A 27 20.20 -11.68 7.32
C ARG A 27 18.82 -11.02 7.40
N PRO A 28 18.69 -9.88 8.10
CA PRO A 28 17.40 -9.20 8.24
C PRO A 28 16.86 -8.77 6.87
N ARG A 29 15.73 -9.34 6.44
CA ARG A 29 15.01 -8.92 5.23
C ARG A 29 13.88 -8.00 5.62
N VAL A 30 14.19 -6.72 5.74
CA VAL A 30 13.23 -5.70 6.18
C VAL A 30 12.66 -4.97 4.99
N LYS A 31 11.32 -4.86 4.95
CA LYS A 31 10.60 -3.99 4.03
C LYS A 31 10.14 -2.77 4.81
N PHE A 32 10.66 -1.60 4.47
CA PHE A 32 10.19 -0.33 5.04
C PHE A 32 8.98 0.13 4.24
N ILE A 33 7.81 0.16 4.88
CA ILE A 33 6.54 0.46 4.24
C ILE A 33 6.20 1.94 4.50
N PRO A 34 5.95 2.77 3.47
CA PRO A 34 5.50 4.13 3.67
C PRO A 34 4.10 4.16 4.31
N PRO A 35 3.77 5.20 5.10
CA PRO A 35 2.45 5.32 5.67
C PRO A 35 1.41 5.57 4.56
N PHE A 36 0.37 4.74 4.51
CA PHE A 36 -0.80 5.02 3.70
C PHE A 36 -1.70 6.01 4.43
N ARG A 37 -1.96 7.18 3.84
CA ARG A 37 -2.72 8.30 4.45
C ARG A 37 -4.24 8.08 4.42
N ILE A 38 -4.69 6.86 4.74
CA ILE A 38 -6.09 6.46 4.88
C ILE A 38 -6.39 6.00 6.32
N GLY A 39 -7.67 5.80 6.65
CA GLY A 39 -8.09 5.23 7.92
C GLY A 39 -7.64 6.06 9.14
N ARG A 40 -6.93 5.42 10.09
CA ARG A 40 -6.42 6.13 11.28
C ARG A 40 -5.29 7.10 10.96
N GLU A 41 -4.48 6.83 9.94
CA GLU A 41 -3.35 7.71 9.61
C GLU A 41 -3.83 9.07 9.11
N ALA A 42 -4.95 9.08 8.37
CA ALA A 42 -5.61 10.33 7.96
C ALA A 42 -5.95 11.26 9.13
N ARG A 43 -6.25 10.70 10.31
CA ARG A 43 -6.53 11.48 11.55
C ARG A 43 -5.26 11.90 12.28
N ARG A 44 -4.13 11.23 12.03
CA ARG A 44 -2.86 11.45 12.74
C ARG A 44 -1.98 12.48 12.04
N SER A 45 -1.78 12.34 10.74
CA SER A 45 -0.86 13.18 9.93
C SER A 45 -1.56 13.83 8.73
N GLY A 46 -2.88 13.75 8.66
CA GLY A 46 -3.69 14.22 7.54
C GLY A 46 -3.85 13.16 6.45
N GLY A 47 -5.01 13.16 5.81
CA GLY A 47 -5.32 12.27 4.69
C GLY A 47 -4.65 12.69 3.38
N TYR A 48 -4.92 11.92 2.33
CA TYR A 48 -4.61 12.34 0.96
C TYR A 48 -5.38 13.63 0.59
N ALA A 49 -4.80 14.43 -0.30
CA ALA A 49 -5.51 15.56 -0.89
C ALA A 49 -6.68 15.05 -1.75
N PRO A 50 -7.78 15.83 -1.91
CA PRO A 50 -8.93 15.40 -2.70
C PRO A 50 -8.61 15.06 -4.16
N ASP A 51 -7.57 15.70 -4.71
CA ASP A 51 -7.05 15.54 -6.07
C ASP A 51 -5.85 14.57 -6.16
N ALA A 52 -5.46 13.94 -5.05
CA ALA A 52 -4.40 12.93 -5.05
C ALA A 52 -4.94 11.60 -5.58
N VAL A 53 -5.19 11.54 -6.89
CA VAL A 53 -5.59 10.34 -7.63
C VAL A 53 -4.75 10.23 -8.89
N LEU A 54 -4.49 9.00 -9.34
CA LEU A 54 -3.73 8.77 -10.57
C LEU A 54 -4.64 9.00 -11.78
N ALA A 55 -4.13 9.76 -12.75
CA ALA A 55 -4.73 9.99 -14.05
C ALA A 55 -4.29 8.93 -15.07
N ASP A 56 -5.02 8.86 -16.18
CA ASP A 56 -4.62 8.00 -17.31
C ASP A 56 -3.27 8.50 -17.86
N GLY A 57 -2.29 7.60 -17.90
CA GLY A 57 -0.92 7.91 -18.34
C GLY A 57 0.10 8.15 -17.21
N ASP A 58 -0.33 8.20 -15.95
CA ASP A 58 0.61 8.33 -14.82
C ASP A 58 1.46 7.06 -14.63
N LEU A 59 0.87 5.89 -14.90
CA LEU A 59 1.53 4.60 -14.70
C LEU A 59 2.57 4.32 -15.78
N LEU A 60 3.70 3.75 -15.35
CA LEU A 60 4.66 3.16 -16.27
C LEU A 60 4.07 1.89 -16.90
N PRO A 61 4.44 1.56 -18.17
CA PRO A 61 4.04 0.29 -18.77
C PRO A 61 4.49 -0.89 -17.90
N GLY A 62 3.57 -1.78 -17.53
CA GLY A 62 3.89 -2.94 -16.69
C GLY A 62 3.81 -2.72 -15.17
N GLU A 63 3.47 -1.50 -14.72
CA GLU A 63 3.46 -1.16 -13.29
C GLU A 63 2.30 -1.84 -12.53
N GLU A 64 1.15 -2.01 -13.16
CA GLU A 64 -0.01 -2.62 -12.50
C GLU A 64 0.20 -4.13 -12.23
N GLU A 65 0.96 -4.81 -13.08
CA GLU A 65 1.25 -6.24 -13.01
C GLU A 65 2.19 -6.61 -11.85
N VAL A 66 3.09 -5.68 -11.49
CA VAL A 66 4.00 -5.87 -10.34
C VAL A 66 3.30 -5.64 -9.00
N LEU A 67 2.10 -5.04 -9.00
CA LEU A 67 1.28 -4.84 -7.82
C LEU A 67 0.36 -6.05 -7.56
N LEU A 68 0.10 -6.32 -6.28
CA LEU A 68 -0.77 -7.43 -5.87
C LEU A 68 -2.21 -7.25 -6.37
N CYS A 69 -2.69 -6.00 -6.42
CA CYS A 69 -4.03 -5.67 -6.89
C CYS A 69 -4.20 -5.87 -8.40
N GLY A 70 -3.12 -5.89 -9.20
CA GLY A 70 -3.21 -6.25 -10.63
C GLY A 70 -3.57 -7.72 -10.85
N SER A 71 -3.16 -8.62 -9.94
CA SER A 71 -3.24 -10.08 -10.14
C SER A 71 -4.04 -10.84 -9.08
N SER A 72 -4.58 -10.18 -8.06
CA SER A 72 -5.33 -10.83 -6.98
C SER A 72 -6.48 -9.97 -6.45
N ARG A 73 -7.43 -10.61 -5.75
CA ARG A 73 -8.59 -9.94 -5.14
C ARG A 73 -8.72 -10.29 -3.68
N THR A 74 -9.20 -9.33 -2.89
CA THR A 74 -9.57 -9.55 -1.50
C THR A 74 -11.06 -9.90 -1.44
N VAL A 75 -11.36 -11.15 -1.11
CA VAL A 75 -12.74 -11.64 -0.95
C VAL A 75 -13.09 -11.59 0.54
N THR A 76 -14.20 -10.93 0.88
CA THR A 76 -14.67 -10.77 2.25
C THR A 76 -16.19 -10.97 2.33
N ALA A 77 -16.73 -11.05 3.55
CA ALA A 77 -18.19 -11.01 3.76
C ALA A 77 -18.85 -9.70 3.27
N ARG A 78 -18.09 -8.64 3.02
CA ARG A 78 -18.58 -7.34 2.50
C ARG A 78 -18.47 -7.24 0.98
N GLY A 79 -17.98 -8.29 0.31
CA GLY A 79 -17.78 -8.34 -1.12
C GLY A 79 -16.31 -8.45 -1.51
N VAL A 80 -16.07 -8.23 -2.81
CA VAL A 80 -14.76 -8.38 -3.45
C VAL A 80 -14.14 -7.01 -3.71
N PHE A 81 -12.86 -6.88 -3.39
CA PHE A 81 -12.10 -5.63 -3.48
C PHE A 81 -10.78 -5.85 -4.23
N PRO A 82 -10.24 -4.82 -4.91
CA PRO A 82 -8.97 -4.93 -5.62
C PRO A 82 -7.77 -4.99 -4.65
N CYS A 83 -7.87 -4.35 -3.49
CA CYS A 83 -6.79 -4.23 -2.52
C CYS A 83 -7.33 -4.38 -1.08
N PRO A 84 -6.63 -5.12 -0.18
CA PRO A 84 -7.12 -5.34 1.17
C PRO A 84 -7.19 -4.08 2.04
N ILE A 85 -6.43 -3.03 1.71
CA ILE A 85 -6.46 -1.76 2.46
C ILE A 85 -7.70 -0.91 2.12
N LEU A 86 -8.46 -1.28 1.10
CA LEU A 86 -9.61 -0.53 0.58
C LEU A 86 -10.97 -1.10 1.01
N ILE A 87 -11.01 -2.05 1.95
CA ILE A 87 -12.27 -2.68 2.39
C ILE A 87 -13.26 -1.70 3.06
N GLU A 88 -12.77 -0.55 3.54
CA GLU A 88 -13.58 0.54 4.10
C GLU A 88 -13.84 1.66 3.08
N GLU A 89 -13.42 1.49 1.82
CA GLU A 89 -13.67 2.42 0.73
C GLU A 89 -14.82 1.88 -0.13
N PRO A 90 -16.07 2.38 0.03
CA PRO A 90 -17.22 1.82 -0.67
C PRO A 90 -17.06 1.86 -2.19
N GLY A 91 -16.39 2.88 -2.72
CA GLY A 91 -16.10 3.01 -4.15
C GLY A 91 -15.13 1.97 -4.70
N ALA A 92 -14.41 1.24 -3.84
CA ALA A 92 -13.47 0.20 -4.25
C ALA A 92 -14.11 -1.18 -4.40
N ARG A 93 -15.39 -1.36 -4.02
CA ARG A 93 -16.05 -2.66 -4.10
C ARG A 93 -16.30 -3.06 -5.56
N LEU A 94 -15.78 -4.22 -5.96
CA LEU A 94 -15.94 -4.77 -7.30
C LEU A 94 -17.23 -5.56 -7.48
N GLY A 95 -17.75 -6.15 -6.39
CA GLY A 95 -19.00 -6.90 -6.38
C GLY A 95 -19.18 -7.77 -5.13
N SER A 96 -19.99 -8.81 -5.23
CA SER A 96 -20.29 -9.77 -4.15
C SER A 96 -19.68 -11.16 -4.38
N ALA A 97 -19.40 -11.52 -5.63
CA ALA A 97 -18.85 -12.81 -6.01
C ALA A 97 -17.42 -12.63 -6.55
N TRP A 98 -16.63 -13.70 -6.52
CA TRP A 98 -15.24 -13.66 -6.99
C TRP A 98 -15.14 -13.23 -8.46
N GLU A 99 -16.08 -13.68 -9.28
CA GLU A 99 -16.21 -13.40 -10.71
C GLU A 99 -16.33 -11.90 -10.99
N ASP A 100 -16.94 -11.11 -10.09
CA ASP A 100 -17.07 -9.66 -10.22
C ASP A 100 -15.70 -8.95 -10.19
N GLY A 101 -14.70 -9.61 -9.58
CA GLY A 101 -13.32 -9.17 -9.51
C GLY A 101 -12.42 -9.75 -10.61
N ALA A 102 -12.87 -10.71 -11.42
CA ALA A 102 -12.06 -11.39 -12.43
C ALA A 102 -11.88 -10.57 -13.73
N ARG A 103 -11.48 -9.30 -13.56
CA ARG A 103 -11.28 -8.29 -14.62
C ARG A 103 -10.11 -7.38 -14.25
N PRO A 104 -9.44 -6.72 -15.22
CA PRO A 104 -8.44 -5.70 -14.93
C PRO A 104 -8.98 -4.63 -13.97
N ILE A 105 -8.09 -4.07 -13.14
CA ILE A 105 -8.44 -2.98 -12.22
C ILE A 105 -7.84 -1.67 -12.70
N ARG A 106 -8.37 -0.56 -12.20
CA ARG A 106 -7.74 0.75 -12.32
C ARG A 106 -7.18 1.16 -10.96
N LEU A 107 -6.00 1.77 -10.94
CA LEU A 107 -5.42 2.37 -9.75
C LEU A 107 -6.03 3.74 -9.45
N SER A 108 -7.33 3.77 -9.11
CA SER A 108 -8.15 4.99 -9.03
C SER A 108 -8.48 5.45 -7.62
N HIS A 109 -7.73 5.01 -6.61
CA HIS A 109 -7.95 5.42 -5.21
C HIS A 109 -6.76 6.22 -4.71
N PRO A 110 -6.95 7.17 -3.77
CA PRO A 110 -5.84 7.98 -3.28
C PRO A 110 -4.68 7.18 -2.69
N ALA A 111 -4.99 6.03 -2.07
CA ALA A 111 -3.97 5.10 -1.59
C ALA A 111 -3.06 4.54 -2.70
N CYS A 112 -3.52 4.49 -3.96
CA CYS A 112 -2.73 4.04 -5.10
C CYS A 112 -1.57 4.98 -5.40
N VAL A 113 -1.71 6.29 -5.10
CA VAL A 113 -0.63 7.27 -5.27
C VAL A 113 0.59 6.86 -4.46
N THR A 114 0.41 6.30 -3.25
CA THR A 114 1.54 5.80 -2.46
C THR A 114 2.24 4.61 -3.12
N CYS A 115 1.50 3.69 -3.76
CA CYS A 115 2.13 2.58 -4.48
C CYS A 115 2.98 3.08 -5.65
N HIS A 116 2.45 4.03 -6.42
CA HIS A 116 3.11 4.61 -7.59
C HIS A 116 4.30 5.51 -7.20
N VAL A 117 4.05 6.55 -6.41
CA VAL A 117 5.04 7.60 -6.09
C VAL A 117 6.13 7.10 -5.16
N GLU A 118 5.78 6.31 -4.13
CA GLU A 118 6.76 5.79 -3.16
C GLU A 118 7.34 4.43 -3.58
N GLY A 119 6.96 3.91 -4.75
CA GLY A 119 7.42 2.61 -5.27
C GLY A 119 7.04 1.43 -4.38
N PHE A 120 5.98 1.57 -3.57
CA PHE A 120 5.55 0.48 -2.71
C PHE A 120 4.85 -0.61 -3.51
N SER A 121 5.42 -1.81 -3.48
CA SER A 121 4.76 -3.02 -3.96
C SER A 121 4.32 -3.90 -2.79
N CYS A 122 3.15 -4.52 -2.87
CA CYS A 122 2.75 -5.61 -1.97
C CYS A 122 3.40 -6.95 -2.33
N ARG A 123 3.98 -7.07 -3.53
CA ARG A 123 4.72 -8.27 -3.95
C ARG A 123 6.08 -8.30 -3.23
N THR A 124 6.54 -9.49 -2.89
CA THR A 124 7.83 -9.74 -2.20
C THR A 124 8.69 -10.66 -3.02
#